data_AF-K2FUH3-F1
#
_entry.id   AF-K2FUH3-F1
#
_cell.length_a   1.000
_cell.length_b   1.000
_cell.length_c   1.000
_cell.angle_alpha   90.00
_cell.angle_beta   90.00
_cell.angle_gamma   90.00
#
_symmetry.space_group_name_H-M   'P 1'
#
loop_
_entity.id
_entity.type
_entity.pdbx_description
1 polymer ?
#
loop_
_entity_poly.entity_id
_entity_poly.type
_entity_poly.pdbx_seq_one_letter_code
_entity_poly.pdbx_strand_id
1 'polypeptide(L)'
;MEEYTPEKQEESKTEDLKRWFQDNLRIVISIAIVVVIAGGIYSYSKRGEAPLAEQLAEISIEESSTSKETDKPANITEEVANTEAKEVSTVAKSQETETSFVETAEAGSNLTTLSRRAAADYLEKNQDSSLTKEHKIYIEDYLRKNVSTKDGVKVGTSVEFSKELIQKAIEKSKTLNEKQLKNLEKYSARVTSL
;
A
#
# COMPACT_ATOMS: atom_id res chain seq x y z
N MET A 1 -49.61 -12.57 -26.00
CA MET A 1 -48.88 -12.06 -24.82
C MET A 1 -48.07 -13.21 -24.30
N GLU A 2 -46.75 -13.07 -24.28
CA GLU A 2 -45.85 -14.07 -23.70
C GLU A 2 -45.47 -13.57 -22.30
N GLU A 3 -45.57 -14.43 -21.30
CA GLU A 3 -45.38 -14.04 -19.90
C GLU A 3 -43.89 -14.01 -19.55
N TYR A 4 -43.45 -12.90 -18.95
CA TYR A 4 -42.04 -12.70 -18.61
C TYR A 4 -41.80 -13.07 -17.13
N THR A 5 -41.26 -14.26 -16.87
CA THR A 5 -41.00 -14.79 -15.52
C THR A 5 -39.58 -14.46 -15.03
N PRO A 6 -39.38 -13.61 -14.00
CA PRO A 6 -38.07 -13.06 -13.67
C PRO A 6 -37.39 -13.69 -12.44
N GLU A 7 -37.42 -15.02 -12.27
CA GLU A 7 -36.92 -15.66 -11.03
C GLU A 7 -35.41 -15.96 -10.98
N LYS A 8 -34.70 -15.97 -12.13
CA LYS A 8 -33.28 -16.41 -12.19
C LYS A 8 -32.22 -15.36 -11.80
N GLN A 9 -32.60 -14.23 -11.19
CA GLN A 9 -31.70 -13.09 -11.01
C GLN A 9 -31.36 -12.71 -9.56
N GLU A 10 -31.80 -13.49 -8.57
CA GLU A 10 -31.49 -13.22 -7.14
C GLU A 10 -30.46 -14.19 -6.57
N GLU A 11 -30.55 -15.50 -6.84
CA GLU A 11 -29.63 -16.51 -6.30
C GLU A 11 -28.15 -16.17 -6.55
N SER A 12 -27.80 -15.86 -7.80
CA SER A 12 -26.42 -15.55 -8.21
C SER A 12 -25.82 -14.39 -7.40
N LYS A 13 -26.57 -13.28 -7.29
CA LYS A 13 -26.14 -12.10 -6.53
C LYS A 13 -25.81 -12.44 -5.07
N THR A 14 -26.57 -13.35 -4.45
CA THR A 14 -26.31 -13.73 -3.04
C THR A 14 -25.04 -14.57 -2.89
N GLU A 15 -24.70 -15.44 -3.86
CA GLU A 15 -23.47 -16.24 -3.85
C GLU A 15 -22.24 -15.40 -4.22
N ASP A 16 -22.36 -14.50 -5.20
CA ASP A 16 -21.31 -13.53 -5.56
C ASP A 16 -20.97 -12.62 -4.37
N LEU A 17 -21.99 -12.13 -3.66
CA LEU A 17 -21.82 -11.37 -2.42
C LEU A 17 -21.13 -12.21 -1.34
N LYS A 18 -21.61 -13.43 -1.04
CA LYS A 18 -20.99 -14.31 -0.02
C LYS A 18 -19.50 -14.55 -0.28
N ARG A 19 -19.11 -14.79 -1.53
CA ARG A 19 -17.70 -14.96 -1.93
C ARG A 19 -16.91 -13.69 -1.68
N TRP A 20 -17.39 -12.55 -2.18
CA TRP A 20 -16.76 -11.25 -1.95
C TRP A 20 -16.61 -10.93 -0.44
N PHE A 21 -17.62 -11.22 0.39
CA PHE A 21 -17.57 -11.03 1.85
C PHE A 21 -16.54 -11.95 2.54
N GLN A 22 -16.28 -13.15 2.01
CA GLN A 22 -15.23 -14.05 2.53
C GLN A 22 -13.83 -13.59 2.10
N ASP A 23 -13.63 -13.34 0.81
CA ASP A 23 -12.34 -12.92 0.25
C ASP A 23 -11.88 -11.56 0.82
N ASN A 24 -12.84 -10.65 1.07
CA ASN A 24 -12.58 -9.29 1.56
C ASN A 24 -12.93 -9.12 3.04
N LEU A 25 -12.96 -10.21 3.84
CA LEU A 25 -13.37 -10.17 5.25
C LEU A 25 -12.62 -9.11 6.09
N ARG A 26 -11.37 -8.79 5.74
CA ARG A 26 -10.58 -7.71 6.37
C ARG A 26 -11.14 -6.31 6.09
N ILE A 27 -11.60 -6.04 4.88
CA ILE A 27 -12.24 -4.77 4.52
C ILE A 27 -13.61 -4.66 5.18
N VAL A 28 -14.35 -5.77 5.22
CA VAL A 28 -15.68 -5.87 5.85
C VAL A 28 -15.60 -5.61 7.35
N ILE A 29 -14.62 -6.19 8.04
CA ILE A 29 -14.46 -6.00 9.49
C ILE A 29 -13.99 -4.57 9.83
N SER A 30 -13.17 -3.95 8.98
CA SER A 30 -12.77 -2.54 9.10
C SER A 30 -13.99 -1.61 9.00
N ILE A 31 -14.82 -1.78 7.96
CA ILE A 31 -16.07 -1.02 7.78
C ILE A 31 -17.02 -1.25 8.96
N ALA A 32 -17.15 -2.50 9.44
CA ALA A 32 -17.98 -2.81 10.60
C ALA A 32 -17.51 -2.11 11.88
N ILE A 33 -16.20 -2.03 12.13
CA ILE A 33 -15.64 -1.30 13.28
C ILE A 33 -15.95 0.20 13.18
N VAL A 34 -15.79 0.81 12.00
CA VAL A 34 -16.15 2.23 11.78
C VAL A 34 -17.65 2.47 12.02
N VAL A 35 -18.52 1.58 11.55
CA VAL A 35 -19.98 1.65 11.80
C VAL A 35 -20.31 1.45 13.29
N VAL A 36 -19.60 0.58 14.00
CA VAL A 36 -19.77 0.40 15.46
C VAL A 36 -19.30 1.64 16.24
N ILE A 37 -18.20 2.29 15.84
CA ILE A 37 -17.74 3.54 16.47
C ILE A 37 -18.72 4.68 16.18
N ALA A 38 -19.13 4.87 14.93
CA ALA A 38 -20.11 5.90 14.56
C ALA A 38 -21.48 5.67 15.22
N GLY A 39 -21.96 4.42 15.25
CA GLY A 39 -23.17 4.01 15.95
C GLY A 39 -23.06 4.14 17.48
N GLY A 40 -21.88 3.89 18.04
CA GLY A 40 -21.56 4.08 19.45
C GLY A 40 -21.61 5.56 19.85
N ILE A 41 -20.93 6.44 19.09
CA ILE A 41 -20.98 7.89 19.29
C ILE A 41 -22.40 8.42 19.09
N TYR A 42 -23.15 7.95 18.09
CA TYR A 42 -24.54 8.34 17.85
C TYR A 42 -25.49 7.88 18.98
N SER A 43 -25.29 6.67 19.50
CA SER A 43 -26.03 6.11 20.63
C SER A 43 -25.72 6.85 21.94
N TYR A 44 -24.44 7.15 22.18
CA TYR A 44 -23.98 7.94 23.32
C TYR A 44 -24.49 9.38 23.24
N SER A 45 -24.44 10.03 22.07
CA SER A 45 -24.99 11.37 21.83
C SER A 45 -26.52 11.47 22.01
N LYS A 46 -27.23 10.34 22.17
CA LYS A 46 -28.66 10.28 22.54
C LYS A 46 -28.90 9.96 24.01
N ARG A 47 -27.85 9.82 24.83
CA ARG A 47 -27.89 9.68 26.29
C ARG A 47 -27.19 10.90 26.90
N GLY A 48 -27.95 11.68 27.67
CA GLY A 48 -27.43 12.88 28.33
C GLY A 48 -26.24 12.60 29.26
N GLU A 49 -25.47 13.65 29.53
CA GLU A 49 -24.16 13.61 30.17
C GLU A 49 -24.10 12.82 31.49
N ALA A 50 -23.01 12.08 31.66
CA ALA A 50 -22.47 11.70 32.96
C ALA A 50 -20.93 11.65 32.87
N PRO A 51 -20.18 12.33 33.75
CA PRO A 51 -18.72 12.23 33.76
C PRO A 51 -18.28 10.91 34.40
N LEU A 52 -17.34 10.21 33.76
CA LEU A 52 -16.75 8.98 34.30
C LEU A 52 -15.23 8.97 34.10
N ALA A 53 -14.59 10.00 34.65
CA ALA A 53 -13.18 9.96 34.95
C ALA A 53 -12.97 9.09 36.21
N GLU A 54 -12.72 7.78 36.03
CA GLU A 54 -12.04 6.88 36.99
C GLU A 54 -12.05 5.41 36.48
N GLN A 55 -11.04 5.03 35.68
CA GLN A 55 -10.53 3.64 35.59
C GLN A 55 -9.21 3.51 34.79
N LEU A 56 -8.20 4.28 35.19
CA LEU A 56 -6.78 3.98 34.92
C LEU A 56 -5.97 4.32 36.18
N ALA A 57 -6.18 3.52 37.22
CA ALA A 57 -5.29 3.42 38.37
C ALA A 57 -4.42 2.16 38.22
N GLU A 58 -3.23 2.18 38.83
CA GLU A 58 -2.07 1.35 38.48
C GLU A 58 -1.52 1.70 37.07
N ILE A 59 -0.21 1.95 36.90
CA ILE A 59 0.94 1.59 37.73
C ILE A 59 1.60 2.82 38.38
N SER A 60 1.98 2.70 39.65
CA SER A 60 2.80 3.68 40.36
C SER A 60 4.28 3.59 39.98
N ILE A 61 4.91 4.72 39.70
CA ILE A 61 6.26 5.03 40.20
C ILE A 61 6.23 6.46 40.74
N GLU A 62 6.59 6.61 42.02
CA GLU A 62 6.89 7.91 42.61
C GLU A 62 8.35 8.28 42.27
N GLU A 63 8.60 9.50 41.80
CA GLU A 63 9.66 10.29 42.43
C GLU A 63 9.35 11.80 42.34
N SER A 64 9.77 12.53 43.38
CA SER A 64 9.46 13.94 43.62
C SER A 64 10.57 14.86 43.13
N SER A 65 10.23 16.04 42.57
CA SER A 65 10.87 17.29 42.99
C SER A 65 10.15 18.56 42.49
N THR A 66 9.98 19.51 43.40
CA THR A 66 9.28 20.81 43.23
C THR A 66 10.17 21.90 42.61
N SER A 67 9.62 22.70 41.69
CA SER A 67 9.71 24.18 41.59
C SER A 67 8.80 24.65 40.44
N LYS A 68 7.89 25.65 40.53
CA LYS A 68 8.04 27.11 40.82
C LYS A 68 9.00 27.82 39.84
N GLU A 69 8.66 28.93 39.18
CA GLU A 69 7.42 29.74 39.17
C GLU A 69 7.33 30.63 37.90
N THR A 70 6.09 30.97 37.51
CA THR A 70 5.59 32.10 36.67
C THR A 70 6.57 33.05 35.96
N ASP A 71 6.42 33.28 34.63
CA ASP A 71 5.80 34.51 34.10
C ASP A 71 5.45 34.54 32.58
N LYS A 72 4.65 35.55 32.17
CA LYS A 72 4.21 35.93 30.80
C LYS A 72 4.55 37.45 30.59
N PRO A 73 4.12 38.22 29.53
CA PRO A 73 3.28 37.93 28.36
C PRO A 73 3.81 38.44 26.98
N ALA A 74 2.98 38.23 25.94
CA ALA A 74 2.93 38.91 24.63
C ALA A 74 4.07 38.63 23.60
N ASN A 75 3.85 38.69 22.28
CA ASN A 75 2.62 39.02 21.52
C ASN A 75 2.38 38.09 20.31
N ILE A 76 1.15 38.14 19.79
CA ILE A 76 0.51 37.40 18.67
C ILE A 76 1.19 37.86 17.33
N THR A 77 1.21 37.15 16.17
CA THR A 77 0.15 36.45 15.43
C THR A 77 0.69 35.51 14.33
N GLU A 78 -0.05 34.42 14.02
CA GLU A 78 -0.20 33.54 12.82
C GLU A 78 0.80 33.64 11.61
N GLU A 79 1.08 32.62 10.77
CA GLU A 79 0.63 31.23 10.51
C GLU A 79 1.75 30.49 9.69
N VAL A 80 1.75 29.24 9.17
CA VAL A 80 0.82 28.09 8.99
C VAL A 80 1.63 26.76 9.10
N ALA A 81 0.95 25.63 9.32
CA ALA A 81 1.31 24.23 8.96
C ALA A 81 2.67 23.62 9.45
N ASN A 82 2.73 22.54 10.24
CA ASN A 82 2.14 21.18 10.14
C ASN A 82 2.83 20.31 9.04
N THR A 83 3.38 19.12 9.29
CA THR A 83 3.34 18.20 10.46
C THR A 83 4.73 17.68 10.85
N GLU A 84 4.86 17.09 12.03
CA GLU A 84 6.08 16.52 12.60
C GLU A 84 6.66 15.34 11.78
N ALA A 85 7.98 15.38 11.52
CA ALA A 85 8.72 14.28 10.90
C ALA A 85 9.50 13.47 11.95
N LYS A 86 8.84 12.46 12.53
CA LYS A 86 9.43 11.45 13.42
C LYS A 86 8.57 10.16 13.32
N GLU A 87 9.10 8.94 13.40
CA GLU A 87 10.45 8.50 13.77
C GLU A 87 11.15 7.63 12.72
N VAL A 88 12.44 7.36 12.95
CA VAL A 88 13.29 6.52 12.10
C VAL A 88 12.96 5.04 12.29
N SER A 89 12.31 4.44 11.29
CA SER A 89 12.41 2.99 11.07
C SER A 89 13.66 2.68 10.23
N THR A 90 14.24 1.50 10.42
CA THR A 90 15.43 1.05 9.69
C THR A 90 15.19 1.04 8.18
N VAL A 91 16.24 1.33 7.39
CA VAL A 91 16.16 1.44 5.92
C VAL A 91 15.82 0.07 5.30
N ALA A 92 14.53 -0.22 5.21
CA ALA A 92 14.01 -1.38 4.52
C ALA A 92 14.24 -1.19 3.01
N LYS A 93 14.98 -2.13 2.43
CA LYS A 93 15.43 -2.14 1.03
C LYS A 93 14.25 -2.00 0.06
N SER A 94 13.18 -2.73 0.35
CA SER A 94 11.84 -2.67 -0.25
C SER A 94 10.81 -2.61 0.88
N GLN A 95 9.70 -1.92 0.66
CA GLN A 95 8.52 -1.90 1.54
C GLN A 95 7.26 -2.17 0.72
N GLU A 96 6.53 -3.24 1.02
CA GLU A 96 5.25 -3.51 0.39
C GLU A 96 4.10 -2.82 1.17
N THR A 97 3.26 -2.08 0.44
CA THR A 97 1.99 -1.51 0.93
C THR A 97 0.83 -2.42 0.51
N GLU A 98 -0.42 -2.05 0.81
CA GLU A 98 -1.59 -2.77 0.29
C GLU A 98 -1.60 -2.82 -1.26
N THR A 99 -1.29 -1.69 -1.91
CA THR A 99 -1.47 -1.48 -3.37
C THR A 99 -0.17 -1.37 -4.17
N SER A 100 1.00 -1.26 -3.54
CA SER A 100 2.28 -0.95 -4.20
C SER A 100 3.51 -1.54 -3.50
N PHE A 101 4.67 -1.45 -4.16
CA PHE A 101 5.98 -1.65 -3.58
C PHE A 101 6.76 -0.33 -3.63
N VAL A 102 7.32 0.08 -2.50
CA VAL A 102 8.14 1.28 -2.36
C VAL A 102 9.61 0.84 -2.25
N GLU A 103 10.35 1.13 -3.32
CA GLU A 103 11.71 0.65 -3.54
C GLU A 103 12.73 1.74 -3.24
N THR A 104 13.58 1.54 -2.23
CA THR A 104 14.58 2.54 -1.86
C THR A 104 15.93 2.25 -2.53
N ALA A 105 16.50 3.30 -3.13
CA ALA A 105 17.75 3.25 -3.87
C ALA A 105 18.99 3.21 -2.95
N GLU A 106 19.79 2.17 -3.11
CA GLU A 106 21.10 2.00 -2.49
C GLU A 106 22.23 2.51 -3.41
N ALA A 107 23.47 2.51 -2.93
CA ALA A 107 24.64 2.75 -3.77
C ALA A 107 24.65 1.83 -5.01
N GLY A 108 24.82 2.41 -6.20
CA GLY A 108 24.77 1.67 -7.48
C GLY A 108 23.36 1.29 -7.96
N SER A 109 22.30 1.56 -7.19
CA SER A 109 20.93 1.40 -7.66
C SER A 109 20.59 2.41 -8.75
N ASN A 110 19.77 1.99 -9.70
CA ASN A 110 19.21 2.82 -10.76
C ASN A 110 17.76 2.36 -11.02
N LEU A 111 16.98 3.13 -11.78
CA LEU A 111 15.55 2.85 -11.97
C LEU A 111 15.28 1.43 -12.52
N THR A 112 16.16 0.90 -13.38
CA THR A 112 16.10 -0.49 -13.86
C THR A 112 16.21 -1.51 -12.71
N THR A 113 17.17 -1.30 -11.80
CA THR A 113 17.38 -2.17 -10.62
C THR A 113 16.21 -2.12 -9.63
N LEU A 114 15.57 -0.95 -9.47
CA LEU A 114 14.38 -0.82 -8.62
C LEU A 114 13.16 -1.49 -9.27
N SER A 115 12.93 -1.26 -10.57
CA SER A 115 11.89 -1.94 -11.35
C SER A 115 12.03 -3.46 -11.32
N ARG A 116 13.27 -3.96 -11.32
CA ARG A 116 13.57 -5.39 -11.16
C ARG A 116 13.18 -5.92 -9.79
N ARG A 117 13.45 -5.19 -8.71
CA ARG A 117 13.17 -5.65 -7.34
C ARG A 117 11.67 -5.65 -7.05
N ALA A 118 10.93 -4.60 -7.39
CA ALA A 118 9.47 -4.60 -7.30
C ALA A 118 8.80 -5.70 -8.15
N ALA A 119 9.38 -6.04 -9.31
CA ALA A 119 8.93 -7.19 -10.10
C ALA A 119 9.29 -8.55 -9.48
N ALA A 120 10.39 -8.66 -8.73
CA ALA A 120 10.76 -9.84 -7.95
C ALA A 120 9.76 -10.07 -6.83
N ASP A 121 9.61 -9.08 -5.94
CA ASP A 121 8.76 -9.11 -4.75
C ASP A 121 7.29 -9.43 -5.10
N TYR A 122 6.80 -8.95 -6.26
CA TYR A 122 5.49 -9.34 -6.79
C TYR A 122 5.44 -10.80 -7.26
N LEU A 123 6.46 -11.27 -8.02
CA LEU A 123 6.49 -12.61 -8.61
C LEU A 123 6.82 -13.72 -7.61
N GLU A 124 7.50 -13.44 -6.50
CA GLU A 124 7.67 -14.40 -5.38
C GLU A 124 6.32 -14.88 -4.86
N LYS A 125 5.34 -13.96 -4.79
CA LYS A 125 3.96 -14.20 -4.32
C LYS A 125 3.01 -14.63 -5.45
N ASN A 126 3.27 -14.18 -6.67
CA ASN A 126 2.44 -14.41 -7.86
C ASN A 126 3.24 -15.18 -8.91
N GLN A 127 3.69 -16.39 -8.57
CA GLN A 127 4.57 -17.18 -9.42
C GLN A 127 3.89 -17.57 -10.73
N ASP A 128 4.57 -17.31 -11.84
CA ASP A 128 4.05 -17.55 -13.19
C ASP A 128 5.11 -18.21 -14.08
N SER A 129 4.98 -19.52 -14.25
CA SER A 129 5.87 -20.36 -15.05
C SER A 129 5.84 -20.06 -16.56
N SER A 130 4.93 -19.20 -17.04
CA SER A 130 4.94 -18.72 -18.44
C SER A 130 5.91 -17.56 -18.68
N LEU A 131 6.48 -16.97 -17.63
CA LEU A 131 7.38 -15.81 -17.74
C LEU A 131 8.84 -16.23 -17.96
N THR A 132 9.26 -16.28 -19.23
CA THR A 132 10.66 -16.46 -19.60
C THR A 132 11.52 -15.25 -19.19
N LYS A 133 12.84 -15.34 -19.40
CA LYS A 133 13.76 -14.21 -19.14
C LYS A 133 13.41 -12.99 -19.98
N GLU A 134 12.93 -13.21 -21.20
CA GLU A 134 12.51 -12.19 -22.17
C GLU A 134 11.26 -11.46 -21.69
N HIS A 135 10.26 -12.20 -21.19
CA HIS A 135 9.09 -11.61 -20.52
C HIS A 135 9.52 -10.77 -19.30
N LYS A 136 10.44 -11.28 -18.47
CA LYS A 136 11.00 -10.58 -17.31
C LYS A 136 11.76 -9.29 -17.68
N ILE A 137 12.53 -9.27 -18.77
CA ILE A 137 13.17 -8.05 -19.30
C ILE A 137 12.13 -7.02 -19.75
N TYR A 138 11.07 -7.47 -20.43
CA TYR A 138 10.01 -6.57 -20.87
C TYR A 138 9.30 -5.92 -19.67
N ILE A 139 9.01 -6.69 -18.61
CA ILE A 139 8.39 -6.18 -17.38
C ILE A 139 9.28 -5.10 -16.73
N GLU A 140 10.58 -5.38 -16.58
CA GLU A 140 11.59 -4.44 -16.07
C GLU A 140 11.63 -3.12 -16.87
N ASP A 141 11.71 -3.19 -18.21
CA ASP A 141 11.74 -2.02 -19.08
C ASP A 141 10.41 -1.26 -19.11
N TYR A 142 9.28 -1.98 -19.03
CA TYR A 142 7.95 -1.38 -18.98
C TYR A 142 7.75 -0.58 -17.68
N LEU A 143 8.05 -1.18 -16.52
CA LEU A 143 7.97 -0.51 -15.22
C LEU A 143 8.84 0.76 -15.21
N ARG A 144 10.11 0.63 -15.63
CA ARG A 144 11.06 1.75 -15.74
C ARG A 144 10.57 2.90 -16.61
N LYS A 145 9.77 2.62 -17.66
CA LYS A 145 9.22 3.62 -18.58
C LYS A 145 7.92 4.28 -18.10
N ASN A 146 7.20 3.64 -17.19
CA ASN A 146 5.90 4.13 -16.70
C ASN A 146 6.00 4.80 -15.30
N VAL A 147 7.15 4.73 -14.64
CA VAL A 147 7.42 5.44 -13.37
C VAL A 147 8.37 6.61 -13.59
N SER A 148 8.02 7.79 -13.06
CA SER A 148 8.70 9.06 -13.34
C SER A 148 9.56 9.56 -12.17
N THR A 149 10.88 9.47 -12.30
CA THR A 149 11.84 10.09 -11.37
C THR A 149 12.43 11.37 -11.97
N LYS A 150 11.97 12.56 -11.54
CA LYS A 150 12.33 13.85 -12.14
C LYS A 150 13.84 14.11 -12.21
N ASP A 151 14.56 13.77 -11.15
CA ASP A 151 16.00 14.03 -10.98
C ASP A 151 16.86 12.77 -11.15
N GLY A 152 16.33 11.75 -11.82
CA GLY A 152 16.89 10.41 -11.85
C GLY A 152 16.79 9.68 -10.51
N VAL A 153 17.61 8.64 -10.32
CA VAL A 153 17.69 7.86 -9.08
C VAL A 153 19.02 8.16 -8.39
N LYS A 154 18.95 8.58 -7.13
CA LYS A 154 20.10 8.86 -6.24
C LYS A 154 19.98 7.94 -5.01
N VAL A 155 21.04 7.81 -4.21
CA VAL A 155 20.95 7.03 -2.96
C VAL A 155 19.91 7.69 -2.03
N GLY A 156 19.01 6.89 -1.46
CA GLY A 156 17.87 7.37 -0.68
C GLY A 156 16.65 7.82 -1.50
N THR A 157 16.68 7.77 -2.84
CA THR A 157 15.47 7.94 -3.65
C THR A 157 14.57 6.72 -3.48
N SER A 158 13.41 6.88 -2.85
CA SER A 158 12.33 5.89 -2.87
C SER A 158 11.50 6.04 -4.14
N VAL A 159 11.13 4.91 -4.76
CA VAL A 159 10.35 4.85 -6.00
C VAL A 159 9.19 3.88 -5.82
N GLU A 160 7.98 4.31 -6.12
CA GLU A 160 6.78 3.49 -5.98
C GLU A 160 6.40 2.77 -7.28
N PHE A 161 6.06 1.48 -7.17
CA PHE A 161 5.56 0.64 -8.24
C PHE A 161 4.22 0.03 -7.81
N SER A 162 3.10 0.46 -8.41
CA SER A 162 1.78 -0.10 -8.06
C SER A 162 1.62 -1.54 -8.59
N LYS A 163 0.90 -2.36 -7.83
CA LYS A 163 0.65 -3.78 -8.18
C LYS A 163 -0.12 -3.90 -9.50
N GLU A 164 -1.04 -2.97 -9.77
CA GLU A 164 -1.71 -2.82 -11.08
C GLU A 164 -0.73 -2.59 -12.24
N LEU A 165 0.31 -1.76 -12.05
CA LEU A 165 1.29 -1.47 -13.08
C LEU A 165 2.17 -2.70 -13.38
N ILE A 166 2.50 -3.48 -12.34
CA ILE A 166 3.25 -4.74 -12.45
C ILE A 166 2.40 -5.81 -13.16
N GLN A 167 1.12 -5.95 -12.79
CA GLN A 167 0.16 -6.83 -13.48
C GLN A 167 0.04 -6.47 -14.97
N LYS A 168 -0.17 -5.18 -15.28
CA LYS A 168 -0.24 -4.65 -16.65
C LYS A 168 1.06 -4.88 -17.44
N ALA A 169 2.22 -4.81 -16.78
CA ALA A 169 3.50 -5.15 -17.39
C ALA A 169 3.59 -6.65 -17.74
N ILE A 170 3.13 -7.52 -16.83
CA ILE A 170 3.07 -8.98 -17.01
C ILE A 170 2.12 -9.34 -18.16
N GLU A 171 0.89 -8.80 -18.17
CA GLU A 171 -0.08 -8.98 -19.26
C GLU A 171 0.52 -8.58 -20.61
N LYS A 172 1.14 -7.39 -20.69
CA LYS A 172 1.78 -6.93 -21.93
C LYS A 172 2.95 -7.80 -22.35
N SER A 173 3.73 -8.34 -21.40
CA SER A 173 4.82 -9.27 -21.71
C SER A 173 4.33 -10.55 -22.40
N LYS A 174 3.14 -11.06 -22.03
CA LYS A 174 2.51 -12.24 -22.64
C LYS A 174 1.94 -11.98 -24.04
N THR A 175 1.82 -10.72 -24.47
CA THR A 175 1.39 -10.34 -25.83
C THR A 175 2.55 -10.17 -26.81
N LEU A 176 3.79 -10.47 -26.41
CA LEU A 176 4.96 -10.37 -27.27
C LEU A 176 5.02 -11.51 -28.29
N ASN A 177 5.33 -11.18 -29.54
CA ASN A 177 5.58 -12.17 -30.58
C ASN A 177 7.05 -12.65 -30.58
N GLU A 178 7.31 -13.79 -31.23
CA GLU A 178 8.63 -14.43 -31.32
C GLU A 178 9.75 -13.47 -31.75
N LYS A 179 9.47 -12.54 -32.68
CA LYS A 179 10.45 -11.56 -33.15
C LYS A 179 10.81 -10.53 -32.08
N GLN A 180 9.86 -10.17 -31.21
CA GLN A 180 10.14 -9.32 -30.04
C GLN A 180 10.92 -10.11 -28.97
N LEU A 181 10.53 -11.35 -28.66
CA LEU A 181 11.23 -12.22 -27.71
C LEU A 181 12.68 -12.46 -28.13
N LYS A 182 12.93 -12.80 -29.40
CA LYS A 182 14.28 -12.96 -29.98
C LYS A 182 15.13 -11.68 -29.96
N ASN A 183 14.49 -10.50 -29.98
CA ASN A 183 15.19 -9.22 -29.77
C ASN A 183 15.42 -8.90 -28.27
N LEU A 184 14.76 -9.60 -27.34
CA LEU A 184 15.01 -9.50 -25.90
C LEU A 184 16.05 -10.54 -25.42
N GLU A 185 16.14 -11.69 -26.10
CA GLU A 185 17.08 -12.79 -25.84
C GLU A 185 18.55 -12.33 -25.64
N LYS A 186 19.03 -11.38 -26.46
CA LYS A 186 20.37 -10.76 -26.33
C LYS A 186 20.62 -10.02 -25.00
N TYR A 187 19.59 -9.75 -24.22
CA TYR A 187 19.69 -9.16 -22.88
C TYR A 187 19.46 -10.19 -21.76
N SER A 188 19.01 -11.42 -22.07
CA SER A 188 18.66 -12.48 -21.09
C SER A 188 19.82 -12.83 -20.16
N ALA A 189 21.05 -12.78 -20.66
CA ALA A 189 22.28 -13.00 -19.88
C ALA A 189 22.56 -11.92 -18.82
N ARG A 190 21.84 -10.78 -18.83
CA ARG A 190 21.96 -9.70 -17.84
C ARG A 190 20.91 -9.77 -16.74
N VAL A 191 19.93 -10.67 -16.87
CA VAL A 191 18.93 -10.96 -15.84
C VAL A 191 19.37 -12.21 -15.10
N THR A 192 20.04 -11.99 -13.97
CA THR A 192 20.09 -12.98 -12.88
C THR A 192 18.67 -13.43 -12.56
N SER A 193 18.47 -14.69 -12.20
CA SER A 193 17.15 -15.24 -11.91
C SER A 193 16.42 -14.48 -10.80
N LEU A 194 15.49 -13.63 -11.25
CA LEU A 194 14.17 -13.44 -10.64
C LEU A 194 13.47 -14.81 -10.57
#